data_AF-A0A8B8GHC0-F1
#
_entry.id   AF-A0A8B8GHC0-F1
#
_cell.length_a   1.000
_cell.length_b   1.000
_cell.length_c   1.000
_cell.angle_alpha   90.00
_cell.angle_beta   90.00
_cell.angle_gamma   90.00
#
_symmetry.space_group_name_H-M   'P 1'
#
loop_
_entity.id
_entity.type
_entity.pdbx_description
1 polymer ?
#
loop_
_entity_poly.entity_id
_entity_poly.type
_entity_poly.pdbx_seq_one_letter_code
_entity_poly.pdbx_strand_id
1 'polypeptide(L)'
;MLSESNKKTGYKKLNRDLLNFHTQFESLKSSPQTMMAVAKNIILARGLTLRVNTNIKIIRSELYIPELLSEYNHFVRNVYNYEKETYQRWMKDANKFEKHYLRNKNDLMFFDENKLVSRFNKEIFCFMNTVRHLLLLKFDMPKDLMILVESRYDIYYNKFQIDKLVGLYNEFVDKISKDAPVLLVMNSWCDQIKFHLQPGFEKKNSLVTMKLPQFIENSFNCLKQINSILSIIKSYEKDITKTIELIENLTFFPTDFYEENNILDISETFDKFKARINGNVAVITGAMTYIAQGINLIEHTCFGTATGCHKRMRLYYEKYENALFDAFTRFKKFRFLSEKQDELIIRRFTETNPTLDDYNEKIGFFISLYKMIEEYKYMDLGCVRLDNTKLINKFMEQCQFWISIYGKSLKSHCKTILTTFLERIMALEEQLNTYIRNDEDVSVVCKAIEEIKKTNIDADITFKDIHNRFHLLVKHNIIIPKEQFSMFKKIKTNWENLYIEALGKNFCIEDAKNRLLKSNKK
;
A
#
# COMPACT_ATOMS: atom_id res chain seq x y z
N MET A 1 48.91 -12.33 92.23
CA MET A 1 48.85 -13.81 92.07
C MET A 1 47.38 -14.20 91.89
N LEU A 2 46.97 -14.58 90.67
CA LEU A 2 45.65 -15.16 90.43
C LEU A 2 45.59 -16.55 91.12
N SER A 3 44.54 -16.80 91.89
CA SER A 3 44.32 -18.05 92.62
C SER A 3 44.41 -19.27 91.67
N GLU A 4 44.97 -20.38 92.13
CA GLU A 4 45.14 -21.61 91.33
C GLU A 4 43.82 -22.12 90.72
N SER A 5 42.69 -21.79 91.33
CA SER A 5 41.34 -22.01 90.81
C SER A 5 41.11 -21.30 89.47
N ASN A 6 41.44 -20.01 89.37
CA ASN A 6 41.28 -19.20 88.16
C ASN A 6 42.21 -19.65 87.01
N LYS A 7 43.40 -20.17 87.34
CA LYS A 7 44.31 -20.77 86.35
C LYS A 7 43.75 -22.08 85.78
N LYS A 8 43.12 -22.93 86.60
CA LYS A 8 42.49 -24.19 86.14
C LYS A 8 41.23 -23.96 85.29
N THR A 9 40.38 -22.99 85.63
CA THR A 9 39.21 -22.62 84.80
C THR A 9 39.62 -21.94 83.50
N GLY A 10 40.61 -21.04 83.54
CA GLY A 10 41.21 -20.43 82.34
C GLY A 10 41.82 -21.46 81.39
N TYR A 11 42.57 -22.43 81.93
CA TYR A 11 43.15 -23.54 81.16
C TYR A 11 42.08 -24.43 80.52
N LYS A 12 41.03 -24.83 81.26
CA LYS A 12 39.93 -25.65 80.70
C LYS A 12 39.16 -24.92 79.58
N LYS A 13 38.96 -23.60 79.72
CA LYS A 13 38.30 -22.79 78.69
C LYS A 13 39.16 -22.69 77.43
N LEU A 14 40.45 -22.37 77.57
CA LEU A 14 41.37 -22.27 76.44
C LEU A 14 41.60 -23.63 75.77
N ASN A 15 41.68 -24.73 76.51
CA ASN A 15 41.81 -26.07 75.93
C ASN A 15 40.54 -26.48 75.15
N ARG A 16 39.34 -26.14 75.66
CA ARG A 16 38.08 -26.31 74.93
C ARG A 16 38.05 -25.46 73.65
N ASP A 17 38.55 -24.23 73.70
CA ASP A 17 38.64 -23.35 72.53
C ASP A 17 39.65 -23.90 71.49
N LEU A 18 40.78 -24.47 71.92
CA LEU A 18 41.75 -25.15 71.04
C LEU A 18 41.15 -26.38 70.36
N LEU A 19 40.39 -27.19 71.10
CA LEU A 19 39.69 -28.35 70.54
C LEU A 19 38.64 -27.92 69.51
N ASN A 20 37.92 -26.82 69.79
CA ASN A 20 36.98 -26.22 68.83
C ASN A 20 37.68 -25.65 67.58
N PHE A 21 38.88 -25.07 67.73
CA PHE A 21 39.66 -24.63 66.57
C PHE A 21 40.18 -25.81 65.73
N HIS A 22 40.55 -26.93 66.36
CA HIS A 22 40.92 -28.15 65.64
C HIS A 22 39.74 -28.76 64.87
N THR A 23 38.55 -28.85 65.47
CA THR A 23 37.36 -29.37 64.77
C THR A 23 36.95 -28.46 63.61
N GLN A 24 37.03 -27.14 63.79
CA GLN A 24 36.82 -26.17 62.71
C GLN A 24 37.86 -26.32 61.60
N PHE A 25 39.14 -26.53 61.94
CA PHE A 25 40.20 -26.72 60.93
C PHE A 25 40.05 -28.04 60.16
N GLU A 26 39.70 -29.15 60.81
CA GLU A 26 39.47 -30.43 60.14
C GLU A 26 38.24 -30.39 59.22
N SER A 27 37.16 -29.70 59.63
CA SER A 27 36.01 -29.47 58.74
C SER A 27 36.37 -28.62 57.50
N LEU A 28 37.26 -27.63 57.65
CA LEU A 28 37.78 -26.83 56.52
C LEU A 28 38.63 -27.67 55.57
N LYS A 29 39.46 -28.58 56.11
CA LYS A 29 40.28 -29.50 55.32
C LYS A 29 39.44 -30.50 54.52
N SER A 30 38.28 -30.89 55.05
CA SER A 30 37.32 -31.78 54.40
C SER A 30 36.46 -31.10 53.32
N SER A 31 36.47 -29.76 53.23
CA SER A 31 35.69 -29.01 52.24
C SER A 31 36.31 -29.09 50.83
N PRO A 32 35.50 -29.09 49.75
CA PRO A 32 36.00 -29.25 48.39
C PRO A 32 36.99 -28.14 48.00
N GLN A 33 38.21 -28.54 47.64
CA GLN A 33 39.30 -27.66 47.21
C GLN A 33 39.15 -27.25 45.73
N THR A 34 37.99 -26.72 45.34
CA THR A 34 37.83 -26.18 44.00
C THR A 34 38.71 -24.95 43.80
N MET A 35 39.26 -24.76 42.60
CA MET A 35 40.14 -23.63 42.25
C MET A 35 39.56 -22.26 42.68
N MET A 36 38.23 -22.13 42.67
CA MET A 36 37.50 -20.90 43.05
C MET A 36 37.32 -20.74 44.57
N ALA A 37 37.32 -21.83 45.35
CA ALA A 37 37.16 -21.83 46.81
C ALA A 37 38.47 -21.68 47.58
N VAL A 38 39.63 -21.83 46.92
CA VAL A 38 40.95 -21.77 47.57
C VAL A 38 41.18 -20.47 48.33
N ALA A 39 40.88 -19.32 47.74
CA ALA A 39 41.05 -18.03 48.42
C ALA A 39 40.16 -17.91 49.67
N LYS A 40 38.91 -18.42 49.60
CA LYS A 40 37.99 -18.45 50.75
C LYS A 40 38.54 -19.33 51.87
N ASN A 41 39.05 -20.51 51.53
CA ASN A 41 39.61 -21.46 52.50
C ASN A 41 40.86 -20.89 53.18
N ILE A 42 41.71 -20.16 52.45
CA ILE A 42 42.90 -19.47 53.02
C ILE A 42 42.47 -18.31 53.94
N ILE A 43 41.46 -17.52 53.56
CA ILE A 43 40.92 -16.45 54.43
C ILE A 43 40.40 -17.01 55.75
N LEU A 44 39.64 -18.12 55.69
CA LEU A 44 39.10 -18.77 56.89
C LEU A 44 40.21 -19.35 57.77
N ALA A 45 41.24 -19.97 57.16
CA ALA A 45 42.42 -20.46 57.86
C ALA A 45 43.18 -19.32 58.58
N ARG A 46 43.43 -18.20 57.90
CA ARG A 46 44.07 -17.01 58.52
C ARG A 46 43.20 -16.40 59.62
N GLY A 47 41.88 -16.39 59.45
CA GLY A 47 40.94 -15.97 60.49
C GLY A 47 41.01 -16.81 61.76
N LEU A 48 41.20 -18.13 61.63
CA LEU A 48 41.45 -19.02 62.77
C LEU A 48 42.80 -18.71 63.42
N THR A 49 43.87 -18.54 62.63
CA THR A 49 45.20 -18.18 63.13
C THR A 49 45.19 -16.86 63.92
N LEU A 50 44.43 -15.85 63.49
CA LEU A 50 44.31 -14.58 64.23
C LEU A 50 43.64 -14.78 65.60
N ARG A 51 42.56 -15.56 65.68
CA ARG A 51 41.87 -15.87 66.95
C ARG A 51 42.71 -16.74 67.88
N VAL A 52 43.48 -17.66 67.32
CA VAL A 52 44.45 -18.48 68.05
C VAL A 52 45.59 -17.60 68.56
N ASN A 53 46.08 -16.65 67.75
CA ASN A 53 47.12 -15.71 68.15
C ASN A 53 46.67 -14.71 69.23
N THR A 54 45.40 -14.28 69.25
CA THR A 54 44.87 -13.50 70.38
C THR A 54 44.85 -14.32 71.66
N ASN A 55 44.49 -15.60 71.58
CA ASN A 55 44.52 -16.51 72.73
C ASN A 55 45.96 -16.78 73.19
N ILE A 56 46.92 -16.92 72.27
CA ILE A 56 48.36 -17.02 72.58
C ILE A 56 48.86 -15.77 73.31
N LYS A 57 48.44 -14.56 72.90
CA LYS A 57 48.81 -13.32 73.59
C LYS A 57 48.30 -13.32 75.03
N ILE A 58 47.05 -13.71 75.25
CA ILE A 58 46.44 -13.84 76.60
C ILE A 58 47.18 -14.89 77.44
N ILE A 59 47.52 -16.04 76.85
CA ILE A 59 48.30 -17.10 77.52
C ILE A 59 49.69 -16.60 77.93
N ARG A 60 50.35 -15.80 77.07
CA ARG A 60 51.67 -15.23 77.35
C ARG A 60 51.64 -14.12 78.39
N SER A 61 50.58 -13.31 78.47
CA SER A 61 50.50 -12.16 79.39
C SER A 61 49.89 -12.47 80.76
N GLU A 62 48.93 -13.42 80.86
CA GLU A 62 48.12 -13.58 82.07
C GLU A 62 48.25 -14.93 82.78
N LEU A 63 48.54 -16.02 82.07
CA LEU A 63 48.40 -17.40 82.61
C LEU A 63 49.70 -18.22 82.61
N TYR A 64 50.63 -17.94 81.68
CA TYR A 64 51.92 -18.61 81.44
C TYR A 64 51.92 -20.13 81.65
N ILE A 65 51.42 -20.87 80.66
CA ILE A 65 51.36 -22.34 80.64
C ILE A 65 52.12 -22.87 79.40
N PRO A 66 53.33 -23.45 79.57
CA PRO A 66 54.22 -23.81 78.46
C PRO A 66 53.68 -24.90 77.53
N GLU A 67 53.01 -25.92 78.08
CA GLU A 67 52.45 -27.05 77.33
C GLU A 67 51.36 -26.60 76.35
N LEU A 68 50.40 -25.82 76.85
CA LEU A 68 49.33 -25.24 76.05
C LEU A 68 49.90 -24.28 74.99
N LEU A 69 50.93 -23.51 75.32
CA LEU A 69 51.60 -22.65 74.36
C LEU A 69 52.25 -23.45 73.21
N SER A 70 52.80 -24.64 73.50
CA SER A 70 53.36 -25.54 72.49
C SER A 70 52.29 -26.08 71.54
N GLU A 71 51.14 -26.52 72.07
CA GLU A 71 50.01 -27.01 71.27
C GLU A 71 49.40 -25.93 70.38
N TYR A 72 49.21 -24.73 70.92
CA TYR A 72 48.75 -23.56 70.16
C TYR A 72 49.76 -23.18 69.04
N ASN A 73 51.07 -23.22 69.34
CA ASN A 73 52.10 -22.95 68.32
C ASN A 73 52.17 -24.07 67.26
N HIS A 74 51.95 -25.34 67.64
CA HIS A 74 51.88 -26.46 66.71
C HIS A 74 50.68 -26.32 65.76
N PHE A 75 49.52 -25.92 66.29
CA PHE A 75 48.34 -25.62 65.48
C PHE A 75 48.61 -24.49 64.47
N VAL A 76 49.24 -23.39 64.89
CA VAL A 76 49.61 -22.29 63.98
C VAL A 76 50.55 -22.77 62.87
N ARG A 77 51.53 -23.64 63.18
CA ARG A 77 52.42 -24.25 62.16
C ARG A 77 51.65 -25.14 61.19
N ASN A 78 50.70 -25.94 61.67
CA ASN A 78 49.88 -26.81 60.82
C ASN A 78 48.99 -26.00 59.87
N VAL A 79 48.40 -24.90 60.35
CA VAL A 79 47.61 -23.97 59.51
C VAL A 79 48.50 -23.28 58.47
N TYR A 80 49.72 -22.88 58.84
CA TYR A 80 50.68 -22.28 57.91
C TYR A 80 51.14 -23.26 56.80
N ASN A 81 51.40 -24.52 57.16
CA ASN A 81 51.76 -25.56 56.19
C ASN A 81 50.59 -25.84 55.23
N TYR A 82 49.36 -25.92 55.75
CA TYR A 82 48.16 -26.07 54.93
C TYR A 82 47.98 -24.90 53.95
N GLU A 83 48.19 -23.67 54.39
CA GLU A 83 48.13 -22.48 53.54
C GLU A 83 49.15 -22.55 52.39
N LYS A 84 50.40 -22.93 52.70
CA LYS A 84 51.48 -23.06 51.71
C LYS A 84 51.20 -24.17 50.69
N GLU A 85 50.78 -25.35 51.15
CA GLU A 85 50.45 -26.47 50.26
C GLU A 85 49.26 -26.17 49.36
N THR A 86 48.21 -25.57 49.90
CA THR A 86 47.00 -25.22 49.15
C THR A 86 47.31 -24.18 48.08
N TYR A 87 48.13 -23.17 48.42
CA TYR A 87 48.59 -22.16 47.45
C TYR A 87 49.43 -22.78 46.33
N GLN A 88 50.36 -23.70 46.64
CA GLN A 88 51.19 -24.36 45.63
C GLN A 88 50.39 -25.26 44.67
N ARG A 89 49.38 -25.99 45.18
CA ARG A 89 48.47 -26.78 44.34
C ARG A 89 47.67 -25.86 43.42
N TRP A 90 47.10 -24.81 43.98
CA TRP A 90 46.36 -23.82 43.22
C TRP A 90 47.21 -23.14 42.14
N MET A 91 48.47 -22.81 42.42
CA MET A 91 49.38 -22.19 41.43
C MET A 91 49.64 -23.10 40.23
N LYS A 92 49.78 -24.42 40.44
CA LYS A 92 49.92 -25.39 39.34
C LYS A 92 48.66 -25.45 38.49
N ASP A 93 47.49 -25.45 39.11
CA ASP A 93 46.21 -25.53 38.40
C ASP A 93 45.88 -24.20 37.71
N ALA A 94 46.22 -23.06 38.32
CA ALA A 94 46.08 -21.72 37.77
C ALA A 94 46.90 -21.54 36.48
N ASN A 95 48.16 -22.00 36.47
CA ASN A 95 49.01 -21.94 35.28
C ASN A 95 48.52 -22.87 34.14
N LYS A 96 47.86 -23.99 34.48
CA LYS A 96 47.22 -24.86 33.47
C LYS A 96 45.97 -24.19 32.90
N PHE A 97 45.15 -23.58 33.76
CA PHE A 97 43.96 -22.84 33.36
C PHE A 97 44.31 -21.65 32.47
N GLU A 98 45.29 -20.85 32.87
CA GLU A 98 45.77 -19.71 32.09
C GLU A 98 46.25 -20.14 30.69
N LYS A 99 47.09 -21.18 30.59
CA LYS A 99 47.54 -21.72 29.29
C LYS A 99 46.38 -22.20 28.43
N HIS A 100 45.39 -22.86 29.03
CA HIS A 100 44.22 -23.34 28.30
C HIS A 100 43.32 -22.19 27.81
N TYR A 101 43.13 -21.13 28.57
CA TYR A 101 42.20 -20.05 28.21
C TYR A 101 42.83 -18.90 27.43
N LEU A 102 44.12 -18.61 27.61
CA LEU A 102 44.82 -17.55 26.88
C LEU A 102 45.48 -18.03 25.58
N ARG A 103 46.00 -19.28 25.54
CA ARG A 103 46.66 -19.82 24.35
C ARG A 103 45.77 -20.67 23.46
N ASN A 104 44.77 -21.39 23.98
CA ASN A 104 43.82 -22.08 23.11
C ASN A 104 42.80 -21.06 22.59
N LYS A 105 42.85 -20.85 21.28
CA LYS A 105 41.95 -19.97 20.56
C LYS A 105 40.57 -20.62 20.52
N ASN A 106 39.67 -20.20 21.41
CA ASN A 106 38.30 -20.70 21.46
C ASN A 106 37.39 -19.86 20.56
N ASP A 107 36.39 -20.50 19.96
CA ASP A 107 35.35 -19.80 19.19
C ASP A 107 34.59 -18.86 20.13
N LEU A 108 34.34 -17.62 19.71
CA LEU A 108 33.66 -16.60 20.52
C LEU A 108 32.14 -16.72 20.43
N MET A 109 31.63 -17.26 19.32
CA MET A 109 30.21 -17.42 19.04
C MET A 109 29.95 -18.79 18.42
N PHE A 110 28.78 -19.36 18.69
CA PHE A 110 28.30 -20.57 18.03
C PHE A 110 26.81 -20.46 17.75
N PHE A 111 26.35 -21.18 16.74
CA PHE A 111 24.92 -21.33 16.49
C PHE A 111 24.39 -22.46 17.37
N ASP A 112 23.41 -22.14 18.20
CA ASP A 112 22.59 -23.11 18.91
C ASP A 112 21.24 -23.19 18.19
N GLU A 113 21.02 -24.31 17.51
CA GLU A 113 19.96 -24.48 16.52
C GLU A 113 19.98 -23.37 15.45
N ASN A 114 19.13 -22.35 15.61
CA ASN A 114 18.96 -21.21 14.70
C ASN A 114 19.30 -19.86 15.35
N LYS A 115 19.81 -19.85 16.59
CA LYS A 115 20.15 -18.62 17.32
C LYS A 115 21.63 -18.51 17.53
N LEU A 116 22.15 -17.31 17.30
CA LEU A 116 23.53 -17.00 17.63
C LEU A 116 23.64 -16.89 19.15
N VAL A 117 24.64 -17.56 19.73
CA VAL A 117 24.93 -17.54 21.18
C VAL A 117 26.41 -17.26 21.39
N SER A 118 26.72 -16.45 22.40
CA SER A 118 28.09 -16.13 22.79
C SER A 118 28.70 -17.25 23.66
N ARG A 119 29.91 -17.70 23.34
CA ARG A 119 30.62 -18.72 24.13
C ARG A 119 31.46 -18.04 25.19
N PHE A 120 30.87 -17.79 26.35
CA PHE A 120 31.59 -17.23 27.52
C PHE A 120 31.48 -18.13 28.73
N ASN A 121 32.62 -18.65 29.19
CA ASN A 121 32.67 -19.41 30.44
C ASN A 121 32.75 -18.49 31.67
N LYS A 122 31.77 -18.59 32.57
CA LYS A 122 31.71 -17.84 33.84
C LYS A 122 32.91 -18.13 34.76
N GLU A 123 33.57 -19.28 34.57
CA GLU A 123 34.71 -19.73 35.37
C GLU A 123 35.91 -18.76 35.29
N ILE A 124 36.09 -18.06 34.17
CA ILE A 124 37.20 -17.09 34.00
C ILE A 124 37.07 -15.92 34.99
N PHE A 125 35.85 -15.44 35.23
CA PHE A 125 35.61 -14.33 36.16
C PHE A 125 35.80 -14.74 37.62
N CYS A 126 35.35 -15.94 37.96
CA CYS A 126 35.60 -16.50 39.28
C CYS A 126 37.09 -16.72 39.52
N PHE A 127 37.83 -17.21 38.52
CA PHE A 127 39.29 -17.33 38.58
C PHE A 127 39.97 -15.97 38.80
N MET A 128 39.61 -14.94 38.02
CA MET A 128 40.14 -13.57 38.22
C MET A 128 39.83 -13.02 39.62
N ASN A 129 38.62 -13.28 40.15
CA ASN A 129 38.27 -12.90 41.52
C ASN A 129 39.14 -13.62 42.56
N THR A 130 39.39 -14.92 42.39
CA THR A 130 40.28 -15.70 43.26
C THR A 130 41.71 -15.16 43.23
N VAL A 131 42.26 -14.84 42.05
CA VAL A 131 43.59 -14.22 41.88
C VAL A 131 43.67 -12.90 42.66
N ARG A 132 42.64 -12.03 42.53
CA ARG A 132 42.58 -10.75 43.27
C ARG A 132 42.56 -10.94 44.78
N HIS A 133 41.80 -11.92 45.27
CA HIS A 133 41.77 -12.22 46.70
C HIS A 133 43.13 -12.74 47.19
N LEU A 134 43.88 -13.49 46.39
CA LEU A 134 45.24 -13.93 46.73
C LEU A 134 46.26 -12.78 46.70
N LEU A 135 46.13 -11.84 45.76
CA LEU A 135 46.91 -10.59 45.75
C LEU A 135 46.67 -9.76 47.03
N LEU A 136 45.43 -9.61 47.47
CA LEU A 136 45.09 -8.91 48.73
C LEU A 136 45.67 -9.60 49.97
N LEU A 137 45.85 -10.93 49.90
CA LEU A 137 46.49 -11.74 50.94
C LEU A 137 48.03 -11.66 50.90
N LYS A 138 48.62 -10.82 50.04
CA LYS A 138 50.07 -10.59 49.88
C LYS A 138 50.84 -11.82 49.41
N PHE A 139 50.22 -12.70 48.63
CA PHE A 139 50.96 -13.74 47.92
C PHE A 139 51.62 -13.17 46.67
N ASP A 140 52.85 -13.61 46.37
CA ASP A 140 53.52 -13.27 45.11
C ASP A 140 52.77 -13.90 43.94
N MET A 141 52.57 -13.15 42.85
CA MET A 141 51.84 -13.65 41.69
C MET A 141 52.67 -13.53 40.41
N PRO A 142 52.59 -14.51 39.49
CA PRO A 142 53.19 -14.41 38.17
C PRO A 142 52.68 -13.19 37.39
N LYS A 143 53.57 -12.57 36.58
CA LYS A 143 53.25 -11.39 35.75
C LYS A 143 52.10 -11.65 34.78
N ASP A 144 52.00 -12.85 34.23
CA ASP A 144 50.97 -13.24 33.26
C ASP A 144 49.56 -13.22 33.88
N LEU A 145 49.43 -13.63 35.14
CA LEU A 145 48.17 -13.55 35.89
C LEU A 145 47.81 -12.12 36.32
N MET A 146 48.81 -11.25 36.52
CA MET A 146 48.57 -9.83 36.81
C MET A 146 47.97 -9.11 35.59
N ILE A 147 48.53 -9.34 34.40
CA ILE A 147 48.00 -8.79 33.13
C ILE A 147 46.55 -9.24 32.88
N LEU A 148 46.23 -10.48 33.24
CA LEU A 148 44.85 -11.00 33.14
C LEU A 148 43.88 -10.27 34.07
N VAL A 149 44.31 -9.97 35.30
CA VAL A 149 43.47 -9.23 36.27
C VAL A 149 43.31 -7.77 35.87
N GLU A 150 44.33 -7.16 35.28
CA GLU A 150 44.29 -5.79 34.77
C GLU A 150 43.34 -5.66 33.56
N SER A 151 43.38 -6.62 32.62
CA SER A 151 42.50 -6.66 31.43
C SER A 151 41.06 -7.11 31.71
N ARG A 152 40.69 -7.33 32.97
CA ARG A 152 39.34 -7.78 33.38
C ARG A 152 38.22 -6.87 32.88
N TYR A 153 38.41 -5.55 32.97
CA TYR A 153 37.40 -4.59 32.55
C TYR A 153 37.15 -4.69 31.05
N ASP A 154 38.22 -4.83 30.26
CA ASP A 154 38.13 -5.00 28.81
C ASP A 154 37.43 -6.32 28.45
N ILE A 155 37.71 -7.41 29.17
CA ILE A 155 37.04 -8.70 28.95
C ILE A 155 35.53 -8.60 29.27
N TYR A 156 35.16 -7.90 30.35
CA TYR A 156 33.75 -7.66 30.70
C TYR A 156 33.04 -6.80 29.65
N TYR A 157 33.70 -5.73 29.20
CA TYR A 157 33.18 -4.85 28.17
C TYR A 157 33.02 -5.59 26.83
N ASN A 158 34.03 -6.33 26.39
CA ASN A 158 33.99 -7.12 25.17
C ASN A 158 32.86 -8.16 25.21
N LYS A 159 32.65 -8.82 26.36
CA LYS A 159 31.51 -9.72 26.55
C LYS A 159 30.17 -9.00 26.35
N PHE A 160 29.97 -7.89 27.05
CA PHE A 160 28.74 -7.12 26.94
C PHE A 160 28.45 -6.69 25.50
N GLN A 161 29.49 -6.27 24.76
CA GLN A 161 29.35 -5.88 23.37
C GLN A 161 29.01 -7.06 22.46
N ILE A 162 29.60 -8.23 22.65
CA ILE A 162 29.25 -9.44 21.87
C ILE A 162 27.82 -9.88 22.18
N ASP A 163 27.41 -9.91 23.45
CA ASP A 163 26.03 -10.26 23.84
C ASP A 163 25.02 -9.31 23.19
N LYS A 164 25.32 -8.01 23.18
CA LYS A 164 24.50 -6.99 22.51
C LYS A 164 24.45 -7.20 20.99
N LEU A 165 25.59 -7.49 20.36
CA LEU A 165 25.68 -7.76 18.92
C LEU A 165 24.86 -8.99 18.52
N VAL A 166 24.96 -10.07 19.31
CA VAL A 166 24.18 -11.29 19.14
C VAL A 166 22.68 -11.02 19.25
N GLY A 167 22.27 -10.23 20.24
CA GLY A 167 20.88 -9.79 20.39
C GLY A 167 20.37 -9.05 19.14
N LEU A 168 21.12 -8.05 18.67
CA LEU A 168 20.75 -7.29 17.47
C LEU A 168 20.69 -8.16 16.20
N TYR A 169 21.59 -9.13 16.06
CA TYR A 169 21.58 -10.05 14.93
C TYR A 169 20.34 -10.96 14.96
N ASN A 170 20.01 -11.54 16.11
CA ASN A 170 18.83 -12.41 16.25
C ASN A 170 17.53 -11.61 16.01
N GLU A 171 17.42 -10.37 16.52
CA GLU A 171 16.29 -9.48 16.20
C GLU A 171 16.18 -9.17 14.71
N PHE A 172 17.30 -8.98 14.04
CA PHE A 172 17.36 -8.75 12.59
C PHE A 172 16.86 -9.98 11.82
N VAL A 173 17.34 -11.17 12.17
CA VAL A 173 16.90 -12.43 11.56
C VAL A 173 15.40 -12.67 11.78
N ASP A 174 14.89 -12.42 12.99
CA ASP A 174 13.45 -12.54 13.30
C ASP A 174 12.56 -11.56 12.52
N LYS A 175 13.10 -10.38 12.19
CA LYS A 175 12.38 -9.37 11.38
C LYS A 175 12.33 -9.71 9.89
N ILE A 176 13.31 -10.46 9.39
CA ILE A 176 13.38 -10.84 7.97
C ILE A 176 12.71 -12.18 7.72
N SER A 177 12.78 -13.13 8.65
CA SER A 177 12.26 -14.48 8.48
C SER A 177 10.75 -14.53 8.25
N LYS A 178 10.02 -13.49 8.67
CA LYS A 178 8.57 -13.34 8.46
C LYS A 178 8.19 -12.89 7.05
N ASP A 179 9.09 -12.23 6.32
CA ASP A 179 8.81 -11.60 5.02
C ASP A 179 9.70 -12.21 3.92
N ALA A 180 9.25 -13.33 3.34
CA ALA A 180 10.01 -14.07 2.32
C ALA A 180 10.50 -13.23 1.12
N PRO A 181 9.71 -12.27 0.58
CA PRO A 181 10.19 -11.38 -0.48
C PRO A 181 11.35 -10.46 -0.03
N VAL A 182 11.29 -9.95 1.22
CA VAL A 182 12.34 -9.09 1.79
C VAL A 182 13.62 -9.90 2.03
N LEU A 183 13.51 -11.16 2.46
CA LEU A 183 14.65 -12.06 2.62
C LEU A 183 15.47 -12.24 1.34
N LEU A 184 14.81 -12.36 0.18
CA LEU A 184 15.49 -12.52 -1.10
C LEU A 184 16.20 -11.24 -1.57
N VAL A 185 15.57 -10.09 -1.36
CA VAL A 185 16.14 -8.77 -1.65
C VAL A 185 17.39 -8.53 -0.78
N MET A 186 17.36 -9.00 0.47
CA MET A 186 18.43 -8.78 1.44
C MET A 186 19.53 -9.83 1.45
N ASN A 187 19.49 -10.83 0.56
CA ASN A 187 20.43 -11.95 0.63
C ASN A 187 21.90 -11.51 0.49
N SER A 188 22.19 -10.50 -0.36
CA SER A 188 23.52 -9.89 -0.46
C SER A 188 24.01 -9.30 0.87
N TRP A 189 23.11 -8.62 1.60
CA TRP A 189 23.39 -8.05 2.92
C TRP A 189 23.51 -9.12 3.99
N CYS A 190 22.72 -10.20 3.92
CA CYS A 190 22.86 -11.37 4.78
C CYS A 190 24.25 -12.03 4.61
N ASP A 191 24.74 -12.13 3.38
CA ASP A 191 26.07 -12.68 3.09
C ASP A 191 27.19 -11.73 3.57
N GLN A 192 27.01 -10.42 3.45
CA GLN A 192 27.93 -9.44 4.03
C GLN A 192 27.99 -9.54 5.57
N ILE A 193 26.84 -9.68 6.25
CA ILE A 193 26.84 -9.90 7.71
C ILE A 193 27.55 -11.20 8.05
N LYS A 194 27.27 -12.30 7.34
CA LYS A 194 27.95 -13.58 7.58
C LYS A 194 29.47 -13.43 7.42
N PHE A 195 29.94 -12.70 6.41
CA PHE A 195 31.36 -12.41 6.21
C PHE A 195 31.94 -11.59 7.37
N HIS A 196 31.24 -10.54 7.81
CA HIS A 196 31.69 -9.73 8.94
C HIS A 196 31.64 -10.47 10.28
N LEU A 197 30.75 -11.46 10.45
CA LEU A 197 30.67 -12.31 11.63
C LEU A 197 31.60 -13.53 11.59
N GLN A 198 32.09 -13.93 10.41
CA GLN A 198 32.98 -15.07 10.21
C GLN A 198 34.20 -15.08 11.16
N PRO A 199 34.91 -13.95 11.40
CA PRO A 199 36.01 -13.90 12.37
C PRO A 199 35.63 -14.23 13.81
N GLY A 200 34.34 -14.18 14.18
CA GLY A 200 33.86 -14.60 15.50
C GLY A 200 33.67 -16.11 15.66
N PHE A 201 33.56 -16.85 14.55
CA PHE A 201 33.51 -18.31 14.49
C PHE A 201 34.89 -18.95 14.25
N GLU A 202 35.84 -18.18 13.74
CA GLU A 202 37.21 -18.66 13.55
C GLU A 202 37.99 -18.65 14.86
N LYS A 203 38.66 -19.77 15.16
CA LYS A 203 39.65 -19.98 16.24
C LYS A 203 40.90 -19.10 16.10
N LYS A 204 40.78 -17.82 15.74
CA LYS A 204 41.88 -16.87 15.53
C LYS A 204 41.85 -15.71 16.52
N ASN A 205 40.69 -15.38 17.08
CA ASN A 205 40.50 -14.20 17.94
C ASN A 205 40.40 -14.63 19.42
N SER A 206 41.50 -14.52 20.16
CA SER A 206 41.51 -14.65 21.63
C SER A 206 40.84 -13.42 22.27
N LEU A 207 40.19 -13.60 23.42
CA LEU A 207 39.43 -12.58 24.19
C LEU A 207 40.18 -11.27 24.50
N VAL A 208 41.50 -11.26 24.33
CA VAL A 208 42.42 -10.16 24.69
C VAL A 208 43.13 -9.58 23.45
N THR A 209 42.77 -9.99 22.23
CA THR A 209 43.41 -9.44 21.02
C THR A 209 42.90 -8.04 20.71
N MET A 210 43.81 -7.08 20.44
CA MET A 210 43.47 -5.70 20.03
C MET A 210 42.55 -5.58 18.81
N LYS A 211 42.36 -6.68 18.06
CA LYS A 211 41.49 -6.76 16.88
C LYS A 211 40.02 -7.01 17.22
N LEU A 212 39.70 -7.41 18.45
CA LEU A 212 38.35 -7.72 18.88
C LEU A 212 37.43 -6.48 18.93
N PRO A 213 37.84 -5.33 19.50
CA PRO A 213 37.03 -4.12 19.45
C PRO A 213 36.74 -3.65 18.02
N GLN A 214 37.71 -3.74 17.12
CA GLN A 214 37.55 -3.33 15.73
C GLN A 214 36.63 -4.28 14.94
N PHE A 215 36.68 -5.59 15.22
CA PHE A 215 35.71 -6.56 14.71
C PHE A 215 34.28 -6.25 15.19
N ILE A 216 34.12 -5.97 16.48
CA ILE A 216 32.83 -5.64 17.10
C ILE A 216 32.27 -4.37 16.48
N GLU A 217 33.09 -3.33 16.34
CA GLU A 217 32.70 -2.05 15.75
C GLU A 217 32.28 -2.19 14.28
N ASN A 218 33.07 -2.91 13.47
CA ASN A 218 32.75 -3.18 12.07
C ASN A 218 31.43 -3.97 11.92
N SER A 219 31.22 -4.96 12.79
CA SER A 219 29.99 -5.76 12.78
C SER A 219 28.77 -4.95 13.22
N PHE A 220 28.91 -4.08 14.24
CA PHE A 220 27.84 -3.16 14.63
C PHE A 220 27.53 -2.15 13.53
N ASN A 221 28.54 -1.61 12.85
CA ASN A 221 28.36 -0.65 11.77
C ASN A 221 27.63 -1.31 10.58
N CYS A 222 28.03 -2.53 10.21
CA CYS A 222 27.32 -3.33 9.20
C CYS A 222 25.85 -3.58 9.59
N LEU A 223 25.59 -4.02 10.83
CA LEU A 223 24.22 -4.22 11.33
C LEU A 223 23.40 -2.92 11.36
N LYS A 224 24.01 -1.78 11.69
CA LYS A 224 23.34 -0.47 11.65
C LYS A 224 22.97 -0.06 10.23
N GLN A 225 23.90 -0.20 9.28
CA GLN A 225 23.64 0.10 7.87
C GLN A 225 22.48 -0.75 7.35
N ILE A 226 22.49 -2.04 7.65
CA ILE A 226 21.46 -2.97 7.19
C ILE A 226 20.11 -2.68 7.84
N ASN A 227 20.07 -2.34 9.14
CA ASN A 227 18.85 -1.90 9.79
C ASN A 227 18.31 -0.59 9.21
N SER A 228 19.17 0.33 8.79
CA SER A 228 18.74 1.56 8.11
C SER A 228 18.09 1.25 6.76
N ILE A 229 18.68 0.34 5.98
CA ILE A 229 18.11 -0.10 4.69
C ILE A 229 16.77 -0.82 4.90
N LEU A 230 16.69 -1.70 5.91
CA LEU A 230 15.43 -2.34 6.30
C LEU A 230 14.34 -1.33 6.66
N SER A 231 14.69 -0.27 7.38
CA SER A 231 13.72 0.77 7.74
C SER A 231 13.21 1.53 6.53
N ILE A 232 14.08 1.78 5.54
CA ILE A 232 13.73 2.40 4.26
C ILE A 232 12.79 1.49 3.46
N ILE A 233 13.11 0.20 3.35
CA ILE A 233 12.24 -0.76 2.66
C ILE A 233 10.85 -0.77 3.31
N LYS A 234 10.77 -0.91 4.64
CA LYS A 234 9.50 -0.95 5.37
C LYS A 234 8.70 0.35 5.27
N SER A 235 9.35 1.52 5.20
CA SER A 235 8.63 2.77 4.98
C SER A 235 7.99 2.80 3.59
N TYR A 236 8.74 2.39 2.55
CA TYR A 236 8.19 2.29 1.20
C TYR A 236 7.10 1.22 1.08
N GLU A 237 7.23 0.07 1.74
CA GLU A 237 6.15 -0.93 1.77
C GLU A 237 4.85 -0.34 2.36
N LYS A 238 4.96 0.45 3.43
CA LYS A 238 3.81 1.12 4.05
C LYS A 238 3.18 2.15 3.11
N ASP A 239 3.99 2.94 2.42
CA ASP A 239 3.49 3.97 1.51
C ASP A 239 2.89 3.37 0.23
N ILE A 240 3.49 2.30 -0.30
CA ILE A 240 2.91 1.53 -1.42
C ILE A 240 1.55 0.95 -1.01
N THR A 241 1.44 0.36 0.19
CA THR A 241 0.17 -0.20 0.67
C THR A 241 -0.93 0.86 0.74
N LYS A 242 -0.63 2.06 1.28
CA LYS A 242 -1.60 3.18 1.27
C LYS A 242 -2.00 3.60 -0.14
N THR A 243 -1.04 3.65 -1.08
CA THR A 243 -1.37 4.02 -2.46
C THR A 243 -2.27 2.98 -3.13
N ILE A 244 -2.10 1.69 -2.82
CA ILE A 244 -2.98 0.62 -3.29
C ILE A 244 -4.37 0.76 -2.66
N GLU A 245 -4.48 1.03 -1.36
CA GLU A 245 -5.76 1.30 -0.70
C GLU A 245 -6.50 2.51 -1.32
N LEU A 246 -5.77 3.56 -1.72
CA LEU A 246 -6.36 4.69 -2.44
C LEU A 246 -6.95 4.25 -3.78
N ILE A 247 -6.26 3.38 -4.53
CA ILE A 247 -6.76 2.82 -5.79
C ILE A 247 -8.00 1.95 -5.54
N GLU A 248 -7.99 1.07 -4.53
CA GLU A 248 -9.13 0.20 -4.19
C GLU A 248 -10.41 0.98 -3.91
N ASN A 249 -10.27 2.15 -3.27
CA ASN A 249 -11.39 3.00 -2.88
C ASN A 249 -11.88 3.94 -3.99
N LEU A 250 -11.26 3.93 -5.17
CA LEU A 250 -11.70 4.76 -6.29
C LEU A 250 -13.09 4.34 -6.77
N THR A 251 -14.00 5.32 -6.73
CA THR A 251 -15.32 5.18 -7.33
C THR A 251 -15.28 5.64 -8.79
N PHE A 252 -15.25 4.67 -9.70
CA PHE A 252 -15.43 4.91 -11.14
C PHE A 252 -16.87 5.32 -11.47
N PHE A 253 -17.82 4.86 -10.66
CA PHE A 253 -19.24 4.87 -10.97
C PHE A 253 -20.05 5.32 -9.75
N PRO A 254 -20.35 6.61 -9.57
CA PRO A 254 -21.25 7.06 -8.52
C PRO A 254 -22.69 6.63 -8.80
N THR A 255 -23.42 6.31 -7.73
CA THR A 255 -24.87 6.04 -7.73
C THR A 255 -25.71 7.32 -7.87
N ASP A 256 -25.06 8.47 -7.79
CA ASP A 256 -25.68 9.75 -7.48
C ASP A 256 -25.98 10.58 -8.73
N PHE A 257 -25.90 9.98 -9.93
CA PHE A 257 -26.26 10.64 -11.19
C PHE A 257 -27.75 11.02 -11.30
N TYR A 258 -28.56 10.71 -10.29
CA TYR A 258 -30.01 10.92 -10.30
C TYR A 258 -30.42 11.71 -9.06
N GLU A 259 -30.40 13.04 -9.16
CA GLU A 259 -31.28 13.86 -8.33
C GLU A 259 -32.67 13.83 -8.96
N GLU A 260 -33.68 13.39 -8.21
CA GLU A 260 -35.04 13.10 -8.66
C GLU A 260 -35.77 14.27 -9.38
N ASN A 261 -35.18 15.47 -9.41
CA ASN A 261 -35.79 16.69 -9.94
C ASN A 261 -35.00 17.40 -11.05
N ASN A 262 -33.80 16.95 -11.42
CA ASN A 262 -33.03 17.55 -12.51
C ASN A 262 -32.89 16.56 -13.66
N ILE A 263 -33.60 16.85 -14.75
CA ILE A 263 -33.44 16.20 -16.03
C ILE A 263 -32.02 16.52 -16.52
N LEU A 264 -31.07 15.63 -16.27
CA LEU A 264 -29.72 15.80 -16.78
C LEU A 264 -29.68 15.42 -18.26
N ASP A 265 -29.23 16.34 -19.11
CA ASP A 265 -28.92 16.04 -20.51
C ASP A 265 -27.90 14.89 -20.56
N ILE A 266 -28.07 13.93 -21.46
CA ILE A 266 -27.16 12.79 -21.61
C ILE A 266 -25.73 13.27 -21.80
N SER A 267 -25.55 14.40 -22.49
CA SER A 267 -24.23 15.02 -22.63
C SER A 267 -23.65 15.43 -21.29
N GLU A 268 -24.43 16.04 -20.39
CA GLU A 268 -23.95 16.45 -19.07
C GLU A 268 -23.60 15.22 -18.21
N THR A 269 -24.38 14.15 -18.29
CA THR A 269 -24.06 12.88 -17.60
C THR A 269 -22.77 12.26 -18.13
N PHE A 270 -22.60 12.27 -19.46
CA PHE A 270 -21.43 11.71 -20.11
C PHE A 270 -20.18 12.55 -19.88
N ASP A 271 -20.29 13.87 -19.84
CA ASP A 271 -19.19 14.78 -19.53
C ASP A 271 -18.74 14.63 -18.07
N LYS A 272 -19.68 14.50 -17.12
CA LYS A 272 -19.37 14.18 -15.71
C LYS A 272 -18.68 12.82 -15.60
N PHE A 273 -19.17 11.82 -16.34
CA PHE A 273 -18.55 10.50 -16.42
C PHE A 273 -17.12 10.55 -16.96
N LYS A 274 -16.91 11.23 -18.08
CA LYS A 274 -15.60 11.42 -18.72
C LYS A 274 -14.63 12.16 -17.80
N ALA A 275 -15.06 13.25 -17.18
CA ALA A 275 -14.23 14.00 -16.23
C ALA A 275 -13.80 13.13 -15.03
N ARG A 276 -14.73 12.32 -14.50
CA ARG A 276 -14.45 11.41 -13.38
C ARG A 276 -13.46 10.33 -13.75
N ILE A 277 -13.64 9.69 -14.91
CA ILE A 277 -12.70 8.66 -15.37
C ILE A 277 -11.33 9.26 -15.61
N ASN A 278 -11.23 10.38 -16.33
CA ASN A 278 -9.95 11.04 -16.59
C ASN A 278 -9.23 11.42 -15.28
N GLY A 279 -9.98 11.89 -14.27
CA GLY A 279 -9.45 12.13 -12.94
C GLY A 279 -8.92 10.86 -12.26
N ASN A 280 -9.70 9.78 -12.27
CA ASN A 280 -9.29 8.50 -11.70
C ASN A 280 -8.08 7.89 -12.44
N VAL A 281 -8.04 8.00 -13.78
CA VAL A 281 -6.91 7.59 -14.63
C VAL A 281 -5.64 8.35 -14.23
N ALA A 282 -5.73 9.65 -14.03
CA ALA A 282 -4.59 10.46 -13.58
C ALA A 282 -4.09 10.03 -12.20
N VAL A 283 -5.01 9.75 -11.26
CA VAL A 283 -4.66 9.24 -9.92
C VAL A 283 -3.97 7.87 -10.02
N ILE A 284 -4.50 6.94 -10.80
CA ILE A 284 -3.93 5.60 -10.99
C ILE A 284 -2.55 5.69 -11.65
N THR A 285 -2.41 6.50 -12.70
CA THR A 285 -1.13 6.69 -13.40
C THR A 285 -0.07 7.26 -12.47
N GLY A 286 -0.44 8.27 -11.66
CA GLY A 286 0.43 8.83 -10.63
C GLY A 286 0.82 7.81 -9.57
N ALA A 287 -0.14 7.03 -9.07
CA ALA A 287 0.09 5.99 -8.08
C ALA A 287 1.00 4.87 -8.63
N MET A 288 0.76 4.37 -9.85
CA MET A 288 1.61 3.36 -10.48
C MET A 288 3.03 3.87 -10.71
N THR A 289 3.18 5.13 -11.13
CA THR A 289 4.50 5.77 -11.27
C THR A 289 5.22 5.87 -9.93
N TYR A 290 4.50 6.25 -8.86
CA TYR A 290 5.06 6.32 -7.52
C TYR A 290 5.48 4.95 -6.99
N ILE A 291 4.65 3.92 -7.18
CA ILE A 291 4.98 2.54 -6.80
C ILE A 291 6.21 2.06 -7.56
N ALA A 292 6.28 2.29 -8.87
CA ALA A 292 7.45 1.94 -9.68
C ALA A 292 8.72 2.66 -9.21
N GLN A 293 8.65 3.96 -8.88
CA GLN A 293 9.77 4.72 -8.33
C GLN A 293 10.22 4.18 -6.97
N GLY A 294 9.28 3.87 -6.07
CA GLY A 294 9.57 3.28 -4.76
C GLY A 294 10.26 1.92 -4.90
N ILE A 295 9.76 1.06 -5.78
CA ILE A 295 10.35 -0.24 -6.09
C ILE A 295 11.75 -0.09 -6.69
N ASN A 296 11.95 0.83 -7.64
CA ASN A 296 13.25 1.09 -8.25
C ASN A 296 14.28 1.65 -7.24
N LEU A 297 13.83 2.43 -6.26
CA LEU A 297 14.70 2.90 -5.19
C LEU A 297 15.08 1.75 -4.23
N ILE A 298 14.17 0.82 -3.97
CA ILE A 298 14.48 -0.41 -3.23
C ILE A 298 15.51 -1.25 -3.99
N GLU A 299 15.36 -1.38 -5.31
CA GLU A 299 16.35 -2.04 -6.16
C GLU A 299 17.71 -1.33 -6.09
N HIS A 300 17.72 0.00 -6.16
CA HIS A 300 18.96 0.78 -6.10
C HIS A 300 19.65 0.63 -4.75
N THR A 301 18.90 0.66 -3.65
CA THR A 301 19.45 0.50 -2.30
C THR A 301 19.97 -0.92 -2.03
N CYS A 302 19.40 -1.94 -2.67
CA CYS A 302 19.77 -3.33 -2.43
C CYS A 302 20.83 -3.87 -3.40
N PHE A 303 20.79 -3.43 -4.66
CA PHE A 303 21.62 -3.96 -5.75
C PHE A 303 22.35 -2.90 -6.56
N GLY A 304 22.11 -1.61 -6.33
CA GLY A 304 22.71 -0.51 -7.11
C GLY A 304 22.13 -0.37 -8.52
N THR A 305 21.04 -1.07 -8.83
CA THR A 305 20.36 -1.03 -10.13
C THR A 305 18.97 -0.42 -9.99
N ALA A 306 18.44 0.20 -11.04
CA ALA A 306 17.10 0.80 -11.05
C ALA A 306 16.33 0.36 -12.31
N THR A 307 16.42 -0.93 -12.61
CA THR A 307 15.93 -1.51 -13.88
C THR A 307 14.47 -1.96 -13.83
N GLY A 308 13.93 -2.20 -12.64
CA GLY A 308 12.61 -2.82 -12.45
C GLY A 308 12.55 -4.28 -12.88
N CYS A 309 13.70 -4.91 -13.14
CA CYS A 309 13.80 -6.25 -13.76
C CYS A 309 14.88 -7.13 -13.11
N HIS A 310 15.34 -6.78 -11.90
CA HIS A 310 16.42 -7.51 -11.26
C HIS A 310 15.98 -8.94 -10.89
N LYS A 311 16.72 -9.95 -11.36
CA LYS A 311 16.35 -11.39 -11.22
C LYS A 311 16.05 -11.81 -9.79
N ARG A 312 16.75 -11.26 -8.79
CA ARG A 312 16.55 -11.57 -7.36
C ARG A 312 15.34 -10.87 -6.74
N MET A 313 14.79 -9.83 -7.38
CA MET A 313 13.62 -9.09 -6.92
C MET A 313 12.31 -9.58 -7.52
N ARG A 314 12.34 -10.62 -8.37
CA ARG A 314 11.16 -11.11 -9.09
C ARG A 314 9.93 -11.36 -8.19
N LEU A 315 10.10 -12.07 -7.07
CA LEU A 315 9.00 -12.34 -6.13
C LEU A 315 8.51 -11.06 -5.43
N TYR A 316 9.39 -10.06 -5.29
CA TYR A 316 9.03 -8.76 -4.72
C TYR A 316 8.18 -7.94 -5.71
N TYR A 317 8.53 -7.95 -7.00
CA TYR A 317 7.69 -7.33 -8.04
C TYR A 317 6.33 -8.02 -8.14
N GLU A 318 6.32 -9.36 -8.19
CA GLU A 318 5.10 -10.18 -8.29
C GLU A 318 4.12 -9.92 -7.14
N LYS A 319 4.61 -9.70 -5.91
CA LYS A 319 3.78 -9.29 -4.75
C LYS A 319 2.95 -8.04 -5.06
N TYR A 320 3.57 -7.01 -5.61
CA TYR A 320 2.91 -5.73 -5.88
C TYR A 320 2.11 -5.72 -7.18
N GLU A 321 2.52 -6.49 -8.18
CA GLU A 321 1.72 -6.74 -9.39
C GLU A 321 0.39 -7.40 -9.04
N ASN A 322 0.43 -8.45 -8.21
CA ASN A 322 -0.79 -9.13 -7.74
C ASN A 322 -1.66 -8.22 -6.87
N ALA A 323 -1.06 -7.43 -5.96
CA ALA A 323 -1.81 -6.49 -5.13
C ALA A 323 -2.49 -5.38 -5.96
N LEU A 324 -1.82 -4.88 -7.01
CA LEU A 324 -2.42 -3.95 -7.96
C LEU A 324 -3.56 -4.60 -8.75
N PHE A 325 -3.37 -5.83 -9.23
CA PHE A 325 -4.40 -6.59 -9.92
C PHE A 325 -5.65 -6.77 -9.05
N ASP A 326 -5.48 -7.22 -7.81
CA ASP A 326 -6.58 -7.37 -6.86
C ASP A 326 -7.31 -6.05 -6.63
N ALA A 327 -6.57 -4.94 -6.49
CA ALA A 327 -7.17 -3.62 -6.33
C ALA A 327 -8.02 -3.20 -7.54
N PHE A 328 -7.56 -3.48 -8.76
CA PHE A 328 -8.31 -3.21 -9.99
C PHE A 328 -9.57 -4.07 -10.13
N THR A 329 -9.58 -5.30 -9.60
CA THR A 329 -10.76 -6.19 -9.70
C THR A 329 -11.89 -5.83 -8.73
N ARG A 330 -11.61 -5.04 -7.68
CA ARG A 330 -12.58 -4.67 -6.63
C ARG A 330 -13.49 -3.49 -6.99
N PHE A 331 -13.34 -2.89 -8.17
CA PHE A 331 -14.15 -1.76 -8.58
C PHE A 331 -15.65 -2.10 -8.57
N LYS A 332 -16.43 -1.25 -7.87
CA LYS A 332 -17.87 -1.46 -7.69
C LYS A 332 -18.61 -1.43 -9.03
N LYS A 333 -19.61 -2.30 -9.15
CA LYS A 333 -20.46 -2.42 -10.35
C LYS A 333 -21.31 -1.17 -10.54
N PHE A 334 -21.38 -0.69 -11.79
CA PHE A 334 -22.28 0.37 -12.22
C PHE A 334 -23.75 -0.11 -12.18
N ARG A 335 -24.65 0.71 -11.64
CA ARG A 335 -26.10 0.49 -11.68
C ARG A 335 -26.76 1.67 -12.39
N PHE A 336 -27.43 1.39 -13.52
CA PHE A 336 -28.21 2.39 -14.26
C PHE A 336 -29.64 2.45 -13.72
N LEU A 337 -30.22 3.63 -13.57
CA LEU A 337 -31.60 3.81 -13.07
C LEU A 337 -32.41 4.75 -13.98
N SER A 338 -33.42 4.15 -14.63
CA SER A 338 -34.73 4.71 -15.00
C SER A 338 -34.92 5.51 -16.31
N GLU A 339 -35.84 4.97 -17.13
CA GLU A 339 -36.41 5.41 -18.41
C GLU A 339 -37.57 6.43 -18.27
N LYS A 340 -37.90 6.89 -17.05
CA LYS A 340 -39.17 7.61 -16.77
C LYS A 340 -39.18 9.11 -17.09
N GLN A 341 -38.03 9.73 -17.43
CA GLN A 341 -37.94 11.19 -17.61
C GLN A 341 -37.97 11.65 -19.08
N ASP A 342 -37.87 10.72 -20.03
CA ASP A 342 -37.60 11.04 -21.44
C ASP A 342 -38.82 11.62 -22.19
N GLU A 343 -40.04 11.20 -21.85
CA GLU A 343 -41.27 11.72 -22.49
C GLU A 343 -41.51 13.21 -22.21
N LEU A 344 -41.11 13.70 -21.03
CA LEU A 344 -41.36 15.09 -20.61
C LEU A 344 -40.49 16.09 -21.39
N ILE A 345 -39.27 15.70 -21.74
CA ILE A 345 -38.32 16.53 -22.51
C ILE A 345 -38.83 16.74 -23.93
N ILE A 346 -39.36 15.67 -24.53
CA ILE A 346 -39.90 15.72 -25.89
C ILE A 346 -41.13 16.61 -25.94
N ARG A 347 -42.03 16.48 -24.96
CA ARG A 347 -43.23 17.32 -24.88
C ARG A 347 -42.87 18.80 -24.81
N ARG A 348 -41.93 19.17 -23.93
CA ARG A 348 -41.40 20.54 -23.84
C ARG A 348 -40.78 21.02 -25.16
N PHE A 349 -40.03 20.16 -25.86
CA PHE A 349 -39.45 20.51 -27.16
C PHE A 349 -40.50 20.63 -28.28
N THR A 350 -41.56 19.83 -28.27
CA THR A 350 -42.65 19.96 -29.25
C THR A 350 -43.50 21.19 -29.01
N GLU A 351 -43.65 21.61 -27.75
CA GLU A 351 -44.37 22.83 -27.36
C GLU A 351 -43.68 24.11 -27.84
N THR A 352 -42.36 24.08 -28.10
CA THR A 352 -41.62 25.25 -28.61
C THR A 352 -41.76 25.47 -30.12
N ASN A 353 -42.56 24.68 -30.85
CA ASN A 353 -42.68 24.73 -32.32
C ASN A 353 -41.33 24.75 -33.06
N PRO A 354 -40.53 23.67 -32.93
CA PRO A 354 -39.16 23.61 -33.45
C PRO A 354 -39.10 23.65 -34.97
N THR A 355 -38.13 24.41 -35.50
CA THR A 355 -37.82 24.53 -36.92
C THR A 355 -37.08 23.28 -37.44
N LEU A 356 -36.97 23.15 -38.76
CA LEU A 356 -36.19 22.05 -39.35
C LEU A 356 -34.71 22.08 -38.92
N ASP A 357 -34.15 23.28 -38.79
CA ASP A 357 -32.76 23.45 -38.36
C ASP A 357 -32.59 22.99 -36.91
N ASP A 358 -33.54 23.28 -36.02
CA ASP A 358 -33.53 22.79 -34.62
C ASP A 358 -33.52 21.25 -34.56
N TYR A 359 -34.31 20.59 -35.41
CA TYR A 359 -34.30 19.13 -35.52
C TYR A 359 -32.96 18.60 -36.05
N ASN A 360 -32.40 19.26 -37.06
CA ASN A 360 -31.11 18.87 -37.64
C ASN A 360 -29.97 19.03 -36.64
N GLU A 361 -29.96 20.13 -35.87
CA GLU A 361 -28.99 20.36 -34.80
C GLU A 361 -29.10 19.29 -33.70
N LYS A 362 -30.32 19.00 -33.20
CA LYS A 362 -30.50 17.99 -32.14
C LYS A 362 -30.15 16.59 -32.60
N ILE A 363 -30.59 16.17 -33.79
CA ILE A 363 -30.25 14.84 -34.34
C ILE A 363 -28.74 14.76 -34.61
N GLY A 364 -28.16 15.82 -35.20
CA GLY A 364 -26.72 15.92 -35.44
C GLY A 364 -25.91 15.81 -34.16
N PHE A 365 -26.36 16.48 -33.10
CA PHE A 365 -25.78 16.41 -31.77
C PHE A 365 -25.74 14.98 -31.23
N PHE A 366 -26.87 14.27 -31.15
CA PHE A 366 -26.89 12.89 -30.63
C PHE A 366 -26.10 11.91 -31.48
N ILE A 367 -25.98 12.13 -32.80
CA ILE A 367 -25.13 11.32 -33.68
C ILE A 367 -23.65 11.59 -33.40
N SER A 368 -23.27 12.86 -33.21
CA SER A 368 -21.90 13.21 -32.84
C SER A 368 -21.53 12.65 -31.46
N LEU A 369 -22.47 12.72 -30.52
CA LEU A 369 -22.33 12.18 -29.17
C LEU A 369 -22.20 10.65 -29.21
N TYR A 370 -23.01 9.94 -29.99
CA TYR A 370 -22.89 8.49 -30.21
C TYR A 370 -21.48 8.09 -30.68
N LYS A 371 -20.94 8.78 -31.69
CA LYS A 371 -19.58 8.51 -32.18
C LYS A 371 -18.51 8.79 -31.13
N MET A 372 -18.64 9.91 -30.41
CA MET A 372 -17.70 10.28 -29.34
C MET A 372 -17.71 9.24 -28.22
N ILE A 373 -18.89 8.78 -27.81
CA ILE A 373 -19.07 7.81 -26.71
C ILE A 373 -18.46 6.45 -27.08
N GLU A 374 -18.53 6.05 -28.35
CA GLU A 374 -17.98 4.78 -28.83
C GLU A 374 -16.47 4.62 -28.57
N GLU A 375 -15.71 5.72 -28.63
CA GLU A 375 -14.26 5.72 -28.41
C GLU A 375 -13.87 5.31 -26.97
N TYR A 376 -14.80 5.40 -26.02
CA TYR A 376 -14.55 5.10 -24.59
C TYR A 376 -14.85 3.65 -24.20
N LYS A 377 -15.15 2.75 -25.18
CA LYS A 377 -15.37 1.32 -24.93
C LYS A 377 -14.17 0.68 -24.23
N TYR A 378 -12.97 1.03 -24.68
CA TYR A 378 -11.72 0.54 -24.13
C TYR A 378 -10.85 1.72 -23.74
N MET A 379 -10.29 1.68 -22.55
CA MET A 379 -9.28 2.64 -22.13
C MET A 379 -8.07 1.95 -21.56
N ASP A 380 -6.90 2.38 -22.01
CA ASP A 380 -5.62 1.86 -21.57
C ASP A 380 -5.05 2.72 -20.44
N LEU A 381 -4.77 2.07 -19.32
CA LEU A 381 -4.15 2.58 -18.09
C LEU A 381 -2.75 1.97 -17.96
N GLY A 382 -1.78 2.48 -18.74
CA GLY A 382 -0.45 1.90 -18.78
C GLY A 382 -0.49 0.44 -19.26
N CYS A 383 -0.28 -0.52 -18.35
CA CYS A 383 -0.34 -1.96 -18.64
C CYS A 383 -1.73 -2.61 -18.40
N VAL A 384 -2.74 -1.84 -17.97
CA VAL A 384 -4.10 -2.34 -17.68
C VAL A 384 -5.08 -1.79 -18.70
N ARG A 385 -6.00 -2.62 -19.21
CA ARG A 385 -7.10 -2.18 -20.10
C ARG A 385 -8.43 -2.26 -19.37
N LEU A 386 -9.13 -1.13 -19.27
CA LEU A 386 -10.50 -1.06 -18.78
C LEU A 386 -11.48 -1.37 -19.90
N ASP A 387 -12.32 -2.38 -19.70
CA ASP A 387 -13.45 -2.70 -20.58
C ASP A 387 -14.74 -2.06 -20.05
N ASN A 388 -15.15 -0.95 -20.67
CA ASN A 388 -16.38 -0.24 -20.35
C ASN A 388 -17.53 -0.60 -21.30
N THR A 389 -17.38 -1.63 -22.15
CA THR A 389 -18.31 -1.94 -23.25
C THR A 389 -19.77 -1.99 -22.80
N LYS A 390 -20.05 -2.66 -21.67
CA LYS A 390 -21.43 -2.78 -21.15
C LYS A 390 -22.06 -1.44 -20.77
N LEU A 391 -21.27 -0.52 -20.24
CA LEU A 391 -21.75 0.81 -19.86
C LEU A 391 -21.91 1.70 -21.09
N ILE A 392 -20.89 1.72 -21.95
CA ILE A 392 -20.89 2.52 -23.16
C ILE A 392 -22.05 2.11 -24.07
N ASN A 393 -22.32 0.81 -24.21
CA ASN A 393 -23.47 0.34 -24.97
C ASN A 393 -24.80 0.89 -24.43
N LYS A 394 -24.97 1.10 -23.13
CA LYS A 394 -26.18 1.73 -22.58
C LYS A 394 -26.32 3.19 -22.99
N PHE A 395 -25.24 3.98 -22.89
CA PHE A 395 -25.27 5.37 -23.36
C PHE A 395 -25.55 5.46 -24.88
N MET A 396 -25.00 4.51 -25.64
CA MET A 396 -25.22 4.39 -27.08
C MET A 396 -26.67 4.05 -27.42
N GLU A 397 -27.27 3.09 -26.70
CA GLU A 397 -28.70 2.75 -26.79
C GLU A 397 -29.57 3.97 -26.50
N GLN A 398 -29.22 4.78 -25.50
CA GLN A 398 -29.96 6.02 -25.21
C GLN A 398 -29.82 7.06 -26.32
N CYS A 399 -28.62 7.30 -26.86
CA CYS A 399 -28.44 8.22 -27.99
C CYS A 399 -29.28 7.79 -29.21
N GLN A 400 -29.31 6.48 -29.50
CA GLN A 400 -30.15 5.92 -30.56
C GLN A 400 -31.64 6.10 -30.26
N PHE A 401 -32.05 5.91 -29.01
CA PHE A 401 -33.42 6.15 -28.57
C PHE A 401 -33.82 7.61 -28.84
N TRP A 402 -33.01 8.59 -28.46
CA TRP A 402 -33.28 10.02 -28.74
C TRP A 402 -33.36 10.33 -30.22
N ILE A 403 -32.43 9.83 -31.04
CA ILE A 403 -32.47 9.98 -32.50
C ILE A 403 -33.80 9.44 -33.05
N SER A 404 -34.24 8.27 -32.56
CA SER A 404 -35.50 7.65 -32.98
C SER A 404 -36.72 8.50 -32.61
N ILE A 405 -36.68 9.11 -31.42
CA ILE A 405 -37.73 9.94 -30.87
C ILE A 405 -37.88 11.25 -31.66
N TYR A 406 -36.79 11.99 -31.88
CA TYR A 406 -36.81 13.21 -32.68
C TYR A 406 -37.26 12.91 -34.12
N GLY A 407 -36.81 11.79 -34.67
CA GLY A 407 -37.27 11.30 -35.98
C GLY A 407 -38.77 11.00 -36.02
N LYS A 408 -39.32 10.36 -34.97
CA LYS A 408 -40.78 10.12 -34.87
C LYS A 408 -41.56 11.43 -34.76
N SER A 409 -41.09 12.38 -33.94
CA SER A 409 -41.71 13.70 -33.82
C SER A 409 -41.73 14.44 -35.15
N LEU A 410 -40.60 14.46 -35.88
CA LEU A 410 -40.49 15.10 -37.19
C LEU A 410 -41.44 14.46 -38.23
N LYS A 411 -41.57 13.12 -38.23
CA LYS A 411 -42.56 12.42 -39.07
C LYS A 411 -43.99 12.83 -38.75
N SER A 412 -44.32 12.90 -37.46
CA SER A 412 -45.65 13.32 -37.01
C SER A 412 -45.96 14.74 -37.48
N HIS A 413 -45.01 15.65 -37.32
CA HIS A 413 -45.15 17.03 -37.79
C HIS A 413 -45.35 17.12 -39.31
N CYS A 414 -44.58 16.35 -40.11
CA CYS A 414 -44.81 16.27 -41.56
C CYS A 414 -46.21 15.76 -41.90
N LYS A 415 -46.74 14.79 -41.14
CA LYS A 415 -48.08 14.25 -41.34
C LYS A 415 -49.13 15.34 -41.08
N THR A 416 -49.00 16.09 -39.99
CA THR A 416 -49.90 17.19 -39.64
C THR A 416 -49.91 18.27 -40.71
N ILE A 417 -48.74 18.72 -41.20
CA ILE A 417 -48.65 19.71 -42.29
C ILE A 417 -49.38 19.19 -43.54
N LEU A 418 -49.14 17.92 -43.91
CA LEU A 418 -49.79 17.32 -45.08
C LEU A 418 -51.31 17.20 -44.93
N THR A 419 -51.81 16.81 -43.76
CA THR A 419 -53.26 16.70 -43.52
C THR A 419 -53.92 18.07 -43.56
N THR A 420 -53.34 19.09 -42.92
CA THR A 420 -53.88 20.46 -42.92
C THR A 420 -53.85 21.07 -44.32
N PHE A 421 -52.80 20.81 -45.11
CA PHE A 421 -52.74 21.26 -46.49
C PHE A 421 -53.78 20.56 -47.37
N LEU A 422 -53.98 19.25 -47.19
CA LEU A 422 -55.02 18.49 -47.91
C LEU A 422 -56.44 19.02 -47.61
N GLU A 423 -56.75 19.32 -46.34
CA GLU A 423 -58.03 19.94 -45.95
C GLU A 423 -58.23 21.28 -46.66
N ARG A 424 -57.17 22.09 -46.80
CA ARG A 424 -57.21 23.34 -47.55
C ARG A 424 -57.45 23.13 -49.05
N ILE A 425 -56.81 22.13 -49.66
CA ILE A 425 -57.06 21.76 -51.07
C ILE A 425 -58.54 21.42 -51.26
N MET A 426 -59.10 20.57 -50.41
CA MET A 426 -60.50 20.13 -50.50
C MET A 426 -61.47 21.31 -50.40
N ALA A 427 -61.22 22.25 -49.48
CA ALA A 427 -62.05 23.45 -49.34
C ALA A 427 -61.98 24.38 -50.57
N LEU A 428 -60.79 24.58 -51.15
CA LEU A 428 -60.62 25.38 -52.37
C LEU A 428 -61.23 24.71 -53.60
N GLU A 429 -61.13 23.38 -53.69
CA GLU A 429 -61.75 22.58 -54.75
C GLU A 429 -63.28 22.65 -54.70
N GLU A 430 -63.88 22.61 -53.51
CA GLU A 430 -65.31 22.80 -53.31
C GLU A 430 -65.77 24.19 -53.77
N GLN A 431 -65.05 25.24 -53.36
CA GLN A 431 -65.36 26.62 -53.77
C GLN A 431 -65.20 26.83 -55.28
N LEU A 432 -64.15 26.28 -55.89
CA LEU A 432 -63.88 26.38 -57.32
C LEU A 432 -64.95 25.65 -58.15
N ASN A 433 -65.53 24.58 -57.63
CA ASN A 433 -66.55 23.76 -58.29
C ASN A 433 -68.00 24.20 -58.01
N THR A 434 -68.20 25.33 -57.34
CA THR A 434 -69.53 25.92 -57.14
C THR A 434 -70.24 26.16 -58.49
N TYR A 435 -71.45 25.61 -58.64
CA TYR A 435 -72.24 25.76 -59.87
C TYR A 435 -72.77 27.19 -60.00
N ILE A 436 -72.41 27.88 -61.08
CA ILE A 436 -72.71 29.31 -61.28
C ILE A 436 -74.18 29.49 -61.68
N ARG A 437 -74.98 30.12 -60.81
CA ARG A 437 -76.37 30.53 -61.10
C ARG A 437 -76.53 32.04 -61.05
N ASN A 438 -75.87 32.69 -60.09
CA ASN A 438 -76.00 34.12 -59.81
C ASN A 438 -74.63 34.81 -59.70
N ASP A 439 -74.62 36.15 -59.67
CA ASP A 439 -73.40 36.97 -59.50
C ASP A 439 -72.63 36.65 -58.21
N GLU A 440 -73.33 36.21 -57.16
CA GLU A 440 -72.72 35.76 -55.89
C GLU A 440 -71.85 34.51 -56.10
N ASP A 441 -72.31 33.55 -56.90
CA ASP A 441 -71.56 32.32 -57.19
C ASP A 441 -70.31 32.63 -58.03
N VAL A 442 -70.41 33.58 -58.97
CA VAL A 442 -69.26 34.10 -59.73
C VAL A 442 -68.23 34.73 -58.79
N SER A 443 -68.68 35.46 -57.75
CA SER A 443 -67.80 36.06 -56.76
C SER A 443 -67.05 35.00 -55.94
N VAL A 444 -67.74 33.92 -55.54
CA VAL A 444 -67.12 32.79 -54.80
C VAL A 444 -66.03 32.12 -55.63
N VAL A 445 -66.33 31.79 -56.89
CA VAL A 445 -65.36 31.14 -57.80
C VAL A 445 -64.18 32.07 -58.09
N CYS A 446 -64.40 33.36 -58.35
CA CYS A 446 -63.32 34.33 -58.56
C CYS A 446 -62.42 34.50 -57.32
N LYS A 447 -63.01 34.54 -56.11
CA LYS A 447 -62.24 34.60 -54.86
C LYS A 447 -61.40 33.34 -54.66
N ALA A 448 -61.95 32.16 -54.93
CA ALA A 448 -61.21 30.89 -54.87
C ALA A 448 -60.03 30.88 -55.86
N ILE A 449 -60.23 31.36 -57.10
CA ILE A 449 -59.15 31.49 -58.09
C ILE A 449 -58.05 32.44 -57.61
N GLU A 450 -58.41 33.59 -57.04
CA GLU A 450 -57.43 34.53 -56.48
C GLU A 450 -56.67 33.93 -55.30
N GLU A 451 -57.36 33.21 -54.42
CA GLU A 451 -56.73 32.54 -53.28
C GLU A 451 -55.78 31.43 -53.75
N ILE A 452 -56.18 30.59 -54.71
CA ILE A 452 -55.33 29.56 -55.32
C ILE A 452 -54.08 30.18 -55.96
N LYS A 453 -54.22 31.31 -56.68
CA LYS A 453 -53.08 32.03 -57.27
C LYS A 453 -52.12 32.57 -56.19
N LYS A 454 -52.65 33.17 -55.12
CA LYS A 454 -51.85 33.71 -54.01
C LYS A 454 -51.11 32.62 -53.25
N THR A 455 -51.76 31.50 -53.01
CA THR A 455 -51.24 30.37 -52.23
C THR A 455 -50.24 29.49 -52.98
N ASN A 456 -50.10 29.65 -54.31
CA ASN A 456 -49.16 28.82 -55.08
C ASN A 456 -47.71 28.92 -54.61
N ILE A 457 -47.26 30.13 -54.24
CA ILE A 457 -45.92 30.34 -53.70
C ILE A 457 -45.76 29.64 -52.34
N ASP A 458 -46.77 29.78 -51.47
CA ASP A 458 -46.79 29.14 -50.16
C ASP A 458 -46.80 27.60 -50.28
N ALA A 459 -47.52 27.07 -51.27
CA ALA A 459 -47.58 25.64 -51.58
C ALA A 459 -46.20 25.10 -52.00
N ASP A 460 -45.50 25.80 -52.91
CA ASP A 460 -44.14 25.43 -53.33
C ASP A 460 -43.16 25.43 -52.15
N ILE A 461 -43.24 26.45 -51.28
CA ILE A 461 -42.44 26.53 -50.05
C ILE A 461 -42.76 25.33 -49.14
N THR A 462 -44.04 25.02 -48.94
CA THR A 462 -44.50 23.92 -48.07
C THR A 462 -44.03 22.56 -48.59
N PHE A 463 -44.17 22.30 -49.89
CA PHE A 463 -43.69 21.04 -50.48
C PHE A 463 -42.18 20.90 -50.41
N LYS A 464 -41.45 22.01 -50.60
CA LYS A 464 -39.99 22.03 -50.45
C LYS A 464 -39.56 21.78 -49.00
N ASP A 465 -40.25 22.37 -48.02
CA ASP A 465 -40.01 22.11 -46.60
C ASP A 465 -40.21 20.63 -46.25
N ILE A 466 -41.33 20.03 -46.65
CA ILE A 466 -41.60 18.60 -46.42
C ILE A 466 -40.55 17.72 -47.11
N HIS A 467 -40.13 18.07 -48.32
CA HIS A 467 -39.05 17.35 -49.01
C HIS A 467 -37.74 17.42 -48.22
N ASN A 468 -37.36 18.60 -47.71
CA ASN A 468 -36.17 18.77 -46.89
C ASN A 468 -36.26 17.98 -45.57
N ARG A 469 -37.43 17.94 -44.92
CA ARG A 469 -37.69 17.11 -43.73
C ARG A 469 -37.51 15.62 -44.02
N PHE A 470 -38.04 15.12 -45.15
CA PHE A 470 -37.81 13.75 -45.58
C PHE A 470 -36.34 13.48 -45.89
N HIS A 471 -35.66 14.40 -46.54
CA HIS A 471 -34.22 14.27 -46.81
C HIS A 471 -33.42 14.14 -45.51
N LEU A 472 -33.74 14.95 -44.49
CA LEU A 472 -33.11 14.85 -43.16
C LEU A 472 -33.33 13.48 -42.52
N LEU A 473 -34.55 12.95 -42.55
CA LEU A 473 -34.86 11.62 -42.01
C LEU A 473 -34.07 10.51 -42.72
N VAL A 474 -34.00 10.56 -44.05
CA VAL A 474 -33.25 9.59 -44.86
C VAL A 474 -31.75 9.67 -44.57
N LYS A 475 -31.19 10.88 -44.48
CA LYS A 475 -29.77 11.12 -44.15
C LYS A 475 -29.37 10.44 -42.84
N HIS A 476 -30.29 10.32 -41.89
CA HIS A 476 -30.06 9.72 -40.57
C HIS A 476 -30.58 8.29 -40.43
N ASN A 477 -30.84 7.60 -41.54
CA ASN A 477 -31.34 6.21 -41.58
C ASN A 477 -32.69 6.01 -40.86
N ILE A 478 -33.51 7.06 -40.77
CA ILE A 478 -34.82 6.98 -40.15
C ILE A 478 -35.85 6.64 -41.24
N ILE A 479 -36.41 5.43 -41.17
CA ILE A 479 -37.33 4.90 -42.19
C ILE A 479 -38.59 5.77 -42.29
N ILE A 480 -38.86 6.33 -43.46
CA ILE A 480 -40.11 7.03 -43.76
C ILE A 480 -41.19 6.00 -44.13
N PRO A 481 -42.39 6.03 -43.53
CA PRO A 481 -43.49 5.18 -43.94
C PRO A 481 -43.84 5.40 -45.42
N LYS A 482 -43.95 4.31 -46.19
CA LYS A 482 -44.33 4.35 -47.62
C LYS A 482 -45.65 5.10 -47.84
N GLU A 483 -46.59 4.93 -46.91
CA GLU A 483 -47.89 5.62 -46.89
C GLU A 483 -47.72 7.14 -46.90
N GLN A 484 -46.87 7.69 -46.03
CA GLN A 484 -46.64 9.13 -45.92
C GLN A 484 -46.00 9.71 -47.18
N PHE A 485 -45.08 8.97 -47.79
CA PHE A 485 -44.47 9.35 -49.07
C PHE A 485 -45.47 9.32 -50.23
N SER A 486 -46.36 8.31 -50.25
CA SER A 486 -47.44 8.22 -51.24
C SER A 486 -48.46 9.36 -51.08
N MET A 487 -48.76 9.73 -49.83
CA MET A 487 -49.65 10.85 -49.49
C MET A 487 -49.07 12.18 -49.96
N PHE A 488 -47.77 12.43 -49.74
CA PHE A 488 -47.08 13.62 -50.25
C PHE A 488 -47.19 13.73 -51.78
N LYS A 489 -46.90 12.64 -52.51
CA LYS A 489 -47.04 12.62 -53.98
C LYS A 489 -48.46 12.93 -54.44
N LYS A 490 -49.45 12.28 -53.81
CA LYS A 490 -50.86 12.47 -54.14
C LYS A 490 -51.31 13.92 -53.90
N ILE A 491 -50.97 14.50 -52.74
CA ILE A 491 -51.32 15.88 -52.40
C ILE A 491 -50.68 16.87 -53.37
N LYS A 492 -49.41 16.64 -53.76
CA LYS A 492 -48.73 17.47 -54.75
C LYS A 492 -49.43 17.44 -56.10
N THR A 493 -49.78 16.25 -56.59
CA THR A 493 -50.52 16.10 -57.86
C THR A 493 -51.93 16.71 -57.76
N ASN A 494 -52.62 16.57 -56.63
CA ASN A 494 -53.93 17.19 -56.42
C ASN A 494 -53.84 18.73 -56.48
N TRP A 495 -52.81 19.33 -55.86
CA TRP A 495 -52.57 20.77 -55.94
C TRP A 495 -52.28 21.24 -57.37
N GLU A 496 -51.39 20.54 -58.08
CA GLU A 496 -51.04 20.83 -59.48
C GLU A 496 -52.30 20.81 -60.37
N ASN A 497 -53.17 19.82 -60.21
CA ASN A 497 -54.42 19.71 -60.95
C ASN A 497 -55.40 20.85 -60.61
N LEU A 498 -55.60 21.14 -59.31
CA LEU A 498 -56.48 22.21 -58.85
C LEU A 498 -56.02 23.58 -59.37
N TYR A 499 -54.70 23.83 -59.40
CA TYR A 499 -54.13 25.06 -59.93
C TYR A 499 -54.39 25.20 -61.43
N ILE A 500 -54.19 24.13 -62.21
CA ILE A 500 -54.48 24.11 -63.66
C ILE A 500 -55.98 24.36 -63.91
N GLU A 501 -56.85 23.72 -63.14
CA GLU A 501 -58.30 23.89 -63.25
C GLU A 501 -58.72 25.34 -62.95
N ALA A 502 -58.14 25.95 -61.91
CA ALA A 502 -58.38 27.34 -61.56
C ALA A 502 -57.94 28.30 -62.67
N LEU A 503 -56.80 28.05 -63.32
CA LEU A 503 -56.36 28.82 -64.49
C LEU A 503 -57.31 28.66 -65.68
N GLY A 504 -57.77 27.44 -65.96
CA GLY A 504 -58.74 27.16 -67.02
C GLY A 504 -60.08 27.86 -66.80
N LYS A 505 -60.61 27.80 -65.57
CA LYS A 505 -61.84 28.51 -65.18
C LYS A 505 -61.67 30.03 -65.23
N ASN A 506 -60.52 30.56 -64.79
CA ASN A 506 -60.23 31.98 -64.89
C ASN A 506 -60.27 32.48 -66.35
N PHE A 507 -59.68 31.72 -67.27
CA PHE A 507 -59.72 32.05 -68.70
C PHE A 507 -61.15 32.06 -69.25
N CYS A 508 -61.96 31.07 -68.87
CA CYS A 508 -63.36 31.00 -69.30
C CYS A 508 -64.19 32.18 -68.77
N ILE A 509 -63.98 32.58 -67.51
CA ILE A 509 -64.68 33.71 -66.89
C ILE A 509 -64.23 35.04 -67.52
N GLU A 510 -62.93 35.22 -67.78
CA GLU A 510 -62.41 36.41 -68.45
C GLU A 510 -62.93 36.52 -69.90
N ASP A 511 -62.97 35.43 -70.65
CA ASP A 511 -63.55 35.41 -72.00
C ASP A 511 -65.06 35.71 -71.98
N ALA A 512 -65.81 35.12 -71.04
CA ALA A 512 -67.23 35.42 -70.86
C ALA A 512 -67.47 36.90 -70.52
N LYS A 513 -66.67 37.48 -69.61
CA LYS A 513 -66.72 38.90 -69.25
C LYS A 513 -66.40 39.79 -70.45
N ASN A 514 -65.40 39.43 -71.26
CA ASN A 514 -65.03 40.16 -72.47
C ASN A 514 -66.12 40.08 -73.56
N ARG A 515 -66.84 38.95 -73.68
CA ARG A 515 -67.99 38.81 -74.58
C ARG A 515 -69.17 39.68 -74.13
N LEU A 516 -69.49 39.71 -72.84
CA LEU A 516 -70.54 40.56 -72.27
C LEU A 516 -70.24 42.07 -72.42
N LEU A 517 -68.98 42.47 -72.25
CA LEU A 517 -68.55 43.86 -72.47
C LEU A 517 -68.64 44.29 -73.94
N LYS A 518 -68.53 43.34 -74.89
CA LYS A 518 -68.71 43.59 -76.33
C LYS A 518 -70.20 43.63 -76.72
N SER A 519 -71.08 42.88 -76.05
CA SER A 519 -72.53 42.94 -76.31
C SER A 519 -73.20 44.18 -75.73
N ASN A 520 -72.71 44.72 -74.61
CA ASN A 520 -73.23 45.95 -73.98
C ASN A 520 -72.72 47.25 -74.64
N LYS A 521 -71.89 47.16 -75.68
CA LYS A 521 -71.38 48.31 -76.48
C LYS A 521 -72.08 48.47 -77.83
N LYS A 522 -73.13 47.69 -78.09
CA LYS A 522 -74.15 47.93 -79.13
C LYS A 522 -75.41 48.41 -78.45
#